data_AF-A0A316WMM9-F1
#
_entry.id   AF-A0A316WMM9-F1
#
_cell.length_a   1.000
_cell.length_b   1.000
_cell.length_c   1.000
_cell.angle_alpha   90.00
_cell.angle_beta   90.00
_cell.angle_gamma   90.00
#
_symmetry.space_group_name_H-M   'P 1'
#
loop_
_entity.id
_entity.type
_entity.pdbx_description
1 polymer ?
#
loop_
_entity_poly.entity_id
_entity_poly.type
_entity_poly.pdbx_seq_one_letter_code
_entity_poly.pdbx_strand_id
1 'polypeptide(L)'
;METIILEKIKTVEFREYEVKKPRHIFENLIEEFRKDIPEDVQAGLFYYMNLSEKSLSAFRVGNITLGNYHFTKMQSMRNYFIDPIYHGMISLDYALLAYKNYVENDFELAEENINRAIDSALIQSNAFPYFSIIIGEQSLNKIRVFARTKNEELYKAEVLRIIAFFMFNKHENERYKNIAETLPLIDKQGILKHIINNSYIAILKSLQDEKKTRLIFQQIFNELIQQNEFSGEHENLLIAMRCIAKIEDEDFLDFLNENFSDIKSSPQKLVKIVIENYLDKVSITNNQELVNDEEFTKKLKTLGITI
;
A
#
# COMPACT_ATOMS: atom_id res chain seq x y z
N MET A 1 -14.22 31.70 4.27
CA MET A 1 -13.22 30.62 4.14
C MET A 1 -13.89 29.30 3.76
N GLU A 2 -14.94 28.90 4.47
CA GLU A 2 -15.75 27.70 4.20
C GLU A 2 -16.25 27.62 2.74
N THR A 3 -16.83 28.70 2.21
CA THR A 3 -17.33 28.74 0.81
C THR A 3 -16.22 28.48 -0.22
N ILE A 4 -15.00 28.98 0.02
CA ILE A 4 -13.85 28.79 -0.88
C ILE A 4 -13.43 27.32 -0.90
N ILE A 5 -13.42 26.65 0.26
CA ILE A 5 -13.08 25.23 0.35
C ILE A 5 -14.16 24.37 -0.33
N LEU A 6 -15.45 24.70 -0.15
CA LEU A 6 -16.55 24.03 -0.84
C LEU A 6 -16.45 24.15 -2.37
N GLU A 7 -16.14 25.34 -2.89
CA GLU A 7 -15.88 25.55 -4.32
C GLU A 7 -14.69 24.74 -4.83
N LYS A 8 -13.59 24.73 -4.07
CA LYS A 8 -12.39 23.95 -4.40
C LYS A 8 -12.70 22.44 -4.47
N ILE A 9 -13.57 21.91 -3.61
CA ILE A 9 -14.02 20.50 -3.63
C ILE A 9 -14.71 20.15 -4.96
N LYS A 10 -15.51 21.06 -5.55
CA LYS A 10 -16.16 20.84 -6.86
C LYS A 10 -15.14 20.56 -7.98
N THR A 11 -13.96 21.17 -7.87
CA THR A 11 -12.91 21.08 -8.89
C THR A 11 -11.88 19.97 -8.66
N VAL A 12 -12.09 19.09 -7.67
CA VAL A 12 -11.14 18.00 -7.37
C VAL A 12 -11.09 17.03 -8.56
N GLU A 13 -9.90 16.84 -9.10
CA GLU A 13 -9.59 15.90 -10.17
C GLU A 13 -8.48 14.95 -9.71
N PHE A 14 -8.66 13.66 -9.98
CA PHE A 14 -7.67 12.65 -9.63
C PHE A 14 -6.84 12.28 -10.84
N ARG A 15 -5.52 12.28 -10.65
CA ARG A 15 -4.59 11.61 -11.57
C ARG A 15 -4.43 10.15 -11.14
N GLU A 16 -4.68 9.23 -12.06
CA GLU A 16 -4.23 7.85 -11.92
C GLU A 16 -2.75 7.81 -12.27
N TYR A 17 -1.90 7.68 -11.24
CA TYR A 17 -0.53 7.23 -11.44
C TYR A 17 -0.56 5.71 -11.61
N GLU A 18 -0.03 5.24 -12.73
CA GLU A 18 0.05 3.82 -13.03
C GLU A 18 1.14 3.18 -12.15
N VAL A 19 0.73 2.41 -11.15
CA VAL A 19 1.65 1.55 -10.41
C VAL A 19 1.91 0.31 -11.27
N LYS A 20 3.16 0.10 -11.69
CA LYS A 20 3.56 -1.13 -12.36
C LYS A 20 3.19 -2.32 -11.47
N LYS A 21 2.37 -3.23 -12.00
CA LYS A 21 1.81 -4.35 -11.22
C LYS A 21 2.93 -5.25 -10.69
N PRO A 22 2.82 -5.79 -9.45
CA PRO A 22 3.85 -6.65 -8.83
C PRO A 22 4.25 -7.87 -9.66
N ARG A 23 3.33 -8.43 -10.47
CA ARG A 23 3.63 -9.53 -11.39
C ARG A 23 4.79 -9.20 -12.35
N HIS A 24 4.93 -7.93 -12.71
CA HIS A 24 5.99 -7.47 -13.59
C HIS A 24 7.31 -7.31 -12.87
N ILE A 25 7.36 -7.22 -11.54
CA ILE A 25 8.62 -7.04 -10.81
C ILE A 25 9.48 -8.30 -10.89
N PHE A 26 8.87 -9.49 -10.77
CA PHE A 26 9.59 -10.76 -10.91
C PHE A 26 10.00 -11.01 -12.37
N GLU A 27 9.14 -10.67 -13.35
CA GLU A 27 9.50 -10.72 -14.77
C GLU A 27 10.66 -9.76 -15.08
N ASN A 28 10.59 -8.52 -14.57
CA ASN A 28 11.65 -7.53 -14.73
C ASN A 28 12.95 -7.97 -14.06
N LEU A 29 12.87 -8.61 -12.89
CA LEU A 29 14.05 -9.17 -12.22
C LEU A 29 14.73 -10.23 -13.09
N ILE A 30 13.96 -11.15 -13.66
CA ILE A 30 14.50 -12.20 -14.55
C ILE A 30 15.08 -11.56 -15.82
N GLU A 31 14.41 -10.58 -16.41
CA GLU A 31 14.87 -9.91 -17.63
C GLU A 31 16.15 -9.08 -17.40
N GLU A 32 16.23 -8.37 -16.26
CA GLU A 32 17.42 -7.58 -15.86
C GLU A 32 18.68 -8.44 -15.85
N PHE A 33 18.58 -9.64 -15.27
CA PHE A 33 19.71 -10.57 -15.12
C PHE A 33 19.73 -11.69 -16.14
N ARG A 34 18.95 -11.58 -17.22
CA ARG A 34 18.76 -12.67 -18.19
C ARG A 34 20.07 -13.17 -18.79
N LYS A 35 21.03 -12.27 -19.04
CA LYS A 35 22.34 -12.62 -19.61
C LYS A 35 23.22 -13.41 -18.64
N ASP A 36 22.95 -13.32 -17.35
CA ASP A 36 23.72 -13.96 -16.27
C ASP A 36 23.11 -15.32 -15.87
N ILE A 37 21.94 -15.68 -16.43
CA ILE A 37 21.20 -16.89 -16.12
C ILE A 37 21.31 -17.89 -17.29
N PRO A 38 21.73 -19.15 -17.07
CA PRO A 38 21.75 -20.17 -18.11
C PRO A 38 20.38 -20.42 -18.77
N GLU A 39 20.34 -20.73 -20.07
CA GLU A 39 19.09 -20.87 -20.83
C GLU A 39 18.16 -21.97 -20.28
N ASP A 40 18.71 -23.09 -19.83
CA ASP A 40 17.95 -24.18 -19.21
C ASP A 40 17.32 -23.75 -17.89
N VAL A 41 18.03 -22.93 -17.10
CA VAL A 41 17.52 -22.32 -15.87
C VAL A 41 16.44 -21.28 -16.19
N GLN A 42 16.59 -20.47 -17.25
CA GLN A 42 15.55 -19.53 -17.69
C GLN A 42 14.24 -20.27 -18.03
N ALA A 43 14.32 -21.38 -18.76
CA ALA A 43 13.15 -22.20 -19.08
C ALA A 43 12.49 -22.78 -17.81
N GLY A 44 13.30 -23.24 -16.85
CA GLY A 44 12.84 -23.70 -15.54
C GLY A 44 12.11 -22.60 -14.76
N LEU A 45 12.68 -21.39 -14.70
CA LEU A 45 12.09 -20.23 -14.04
C LEU A 45 10.78 -19.80 -14.70
N PHE A 46 10.70 -19.78 -16.03
CA PHE A 46 9.46 -19.48 -16.75
C PHE A 46 8.35 -20.48 -16.38
N TYR A 47 8.68 -21.78 -16.35
CA TYR A 47 7.71 -22.80 -15.97
C TYR A 47 7.30 -22.69 -14.49
N TYR A 48 8.24 -22.36 -13.60
CA TYR A 48 7.95 -22.05 -12.19
C TYR A 48 6.97 -20.89 -12.05
N MET A 49 7.22 -19.76 -12.72
CA MET A 49 6.36 -18.57 -12.68
C MET A 49 4.93 -18.89 -13.16
N ASN A 50 4.80 -19.70 -14.22
CA ASN A 50 3.51 -20.13 -14.74
C ASN A 50 2.72 -20.98 -13.73
N LEU A 51 3.40 -21.94 -13.06
CA LEU A 51 2.78 -22.74 -12.01
C LEU A 51 2.39 -21.90 -10.78
N SER A 52 3.26 -20.96 -10.38
CA SER A 52 2.99 -20.01 -9.29
C SER A 52 1.72 -19.19 -9.58
N GLU A 53 1.60 -18.59 -10.76
CA GLU A 53 0.41 -17.80 -11.14
C GLU A 53 -0.85 -18.67 -11.21
N LYS A 54 -0.75 -19.91 -11.73
CA LYS A 54 -1.88 -20.86 -11.72
C LYS A 54 -2.32 -21.22 -10.29
N SER A 55 -1.36 -21.43 -9.40
CA SER A 55 -1.63 -21.71 -7.99
C SER A 55 -2.33 -20.51 -7.32
N LEU A 56 -1.78 -19.31 -7.48
CA LEU A 56 -2.35 -18.07 -6.96
C LEU A 56 -3.77 -17.80 -7.48
N SER A 57 -3.98 -17.99 -8.79
CA SER A 57 -5.29 -17.82 -9.43
C SER A 57 -6.33 -18.81 -8.87
N ALA A 58 -5.95 -20.08 -8.70
CA ALA A 58 -6.81 -21.09 -8.10
C ALA A 58 -7.19 -20.76 -6.65
N PHE A 59 -6.23 -20.31 -5.83
CA PHE A 59 -6.52 -19.86 -4.47
C PHE A 59 -7.45 -18.63 -4.43
N ARG A 60 -7.27 -17.66 -5.34
CA ARG A 60 -8.12 -16.45 -5.41
C ARG A 60 -9.59 -16.76 -5.69
N VAL A 61 -9.87 -17.81 -6.45
CA VAL A 61 -11.24 -18.27 -6.75
C VAL A 61 -11.75 -19.30 -5.73
N GLY A 62 -11.01 -19.55 -4.65
CA GLY A 62 -11.39 -20.49 -3.59
C GLY A 62 -11.19 -21.97 -3.93
N ASN A 63 -10.52 -22.31 -5.03
CA ASN A 63 -10.21 -23.69 -5.38
C ASN A 63 -8.89 -24.15 -4.74
N ILE A 64 -8.96 -24.44 -3.44
CA ILE A 64 -7.80 -24.82 -2.61
C ILE A 64 -7.11 -26.08 -3.17
N THR A 65 -7.87 -27.10 -3.58
CA THR A 65 -7.31 -28.35 -4.11
C THR A 65 -6.47 -28.12 -5.37
N LEU A 66 -6.97 -27.34 -6.33
CA LEU A 66 -6.22 -27.02 -7.55
C LEU A 66 -5.00 -26.13 -7.25
N GLY A 67 -5.15 -25.18 -6.33
CA GLY A 67 -4.05 -24.34 -5.86
C GLY A 67 -2.90 -25.16 -5.29
N ASN A 68 -3.23 -26.09 -4.39
CA ASN A 68 -2.26 -27.00 -3.75
C ASN A 68 -1.62 -27.97 -4.74
N TYR A 69 -2.37 -28.45 -5.75
CA TYR A 69 -1.81 -29.27 -6.82
C TYR A 69 -0.73 -28.54 -7.63
N HIS A 70 -1.00 -27.30 -8.05
CA HIS A 70 -0.01 -26.48 -8.76
C HIS A 70 1.18 -26.11 -7.88
N PHE A 71 0.91 -25.77 -6.61
CA PHE A 71 1.93 -25.46 -5.61
C PHE A 71 2.91 -26.64 -5.40
N THR A 72 2.38 -27.85 -5.22
CA THR A 72 3.22 -29.05 -5.03
C THR A 72 4.14 -29.31 -6.23
N LYS A 73 3.65 -29.07 -7.45
CA LYS A 73 4.44 -29.22 -8.67
C LYS A 73 5.59 -28.22 -8.78
N MET A 74 5.40 -26.98 -8.34
CA MET A 74 6.46 -25.98 -8.40
C MET A 74 7.53 -26.18 -7.30
N GLN A 75 7.20 -26.81 -6.17
CA GLN A 75 8.17 -27.00 -5.09
C GLN A 75 9.40 -27.81 -5.50
N SER A 76 9.25 -28.78 -6.40
CA SER A 76 10.38 -29.56 -6.92
C SER A 76 11.31 -28.75 -7.85
N MET A 77 10.96 -27.51 -8.15
CA MET A 77 11.67 -26.65 -9.11
C MET A 77 12.53 -25.57 -8.44
N ARG A 78 12.64 -25.57 -7.11
CA ARG A 78 13.47 -24.60 -6.37
C ARG A 78 14.96 -24.69 -6.72
N ASN A 79 15.41 -25.78 -7.32
CA ASN A 79 16.76 -25.95 -7.84
C ASN A 79 17.12 -24.96 -8.98
N TYR A 80 16.12 -24.35 -9.63
CA TYR A 80 16.35 -23.29 -10.62
C TYR A 80 16.57 -21.91 -10.01
N PHE A 81 16.44 -21.75 -8.70
CA PHE A 81 16.75 -20.48 -8.04
C PHE A 81 18.26 -20.38 -7.91
N ILE A 82 18.84 -19.39 -8.59
CA ILE A 82 20.29 -19.16 -8.63
C ILE A 82 20.59 -17.68 -8.45
N ASP A 83 21.81 -17.35 -8.08
CA ASP A 83 22.29 -15.98 -8.13
C ASP A 83 22.28 -15.45 -9.57
N PRO A 84 21.97 -14.15 -9.78
CA PRO A 84 21.76 -13.11 -8.77
C PRO A 84 20.28 -12.91 -8.34
N ILE A 85 19.36 -13.79 -8.76
CA ILE A 85 17.91 -13.66 -8.53
C ILE A 85 17.37 -14.53 -7.39
N TYR A 86 18.23 -15.31 -6.74
CA TYR A 86 17.87 -16.33 -5.76
C TYR A 86 16.89 -15.80 -4.72
N HIS A 87 17.23 -14.68 -4.09
CA HIS A 87 16.41 -14.08 -3.03
C HIS A 87 15.07 -13.55 -3.54
N GLY A 88 15.02 -13.04 -4.77
CA GLY A 88 13.77 -12.65 -5.41
C GLY A 88 12.84 -13.85 -5.62
N MET A 89 13.38 -14.99 -6.06
CA MET A 89 12.60 -16.21 -6.24
C MET A 89 12.13 -16.83 -4.91
N ILE A 90 12.98 -16.77 -3.87
CA ILE A 90 12.59 -17.17 -2.50
C ILE A 90 11.48 -16.25 -1.96
N SER A 91 11.58 -14.94 -2.21
CA SER A 91 10.51 -13.98 -1.83
C SER A 91 9.17 -14.33 -2.48
N LEU A 92 9.17 -14.71 -3.77
CA LEU A 92 7.97 -15.17 -4.47
C LEU A 92 7.38 -16.46 -3.88
N ASP A 93 8.23 -17.45 -3.63
CA ASP A 93 7.83 -18.73 -3.06
C ASP A 93 7.16 -18.55 -1.69
N TYR A 94 7.76 -17.73 -0.82
CA TYR A 94 7.18 -17.39 0.48
C TYR A 94 5.92 -16.54 0.37
N ALA A 95 5.82 -15.62 -0.59
CA ALA A 95 4.60 -14.85 -0.81
C ALA A 95 3.42 -15.76 -1.23
N LEU A 96 3.67 -16.80 -2.04
CA LEU A 96 2.64 -17.77 -2.41
C LEU A 96 2.27 -18.68 -1.24
N LEU A 97 3.25 -19.15 -0.46
CA LEU A 97 3.01 -19.89 0.79
C LEU A 97 2.16 -19.10 1.77
N ALA A 98 2.46 -17.81 1.94
CA ALA A 98 1.67 -16.91 2.77
C ALA A 98 0.22 -16.83 2.30
N TYR A 99 -0.01 -16.69 0.99
CA TYR A 99 -1.36 -16.63 0.44
C TYR A 99 -2.12 -17.95 0.61
N LYS A 100 -1.45 -19.10 0.40
CA LYS A 100 -1.99 -20.43 0.69
C LYS A 100 -2.46 -20.52 2.15
N ASN A 101 -1.59 -20.19 3.10
CA ASN A 101 -1.92 -20.28 4.53
C ASN A 101 -3.02 -19.30 4.92
N TYR A 102 -3.04 -18.10 4.32
CA TYR A 102 -4.13 -17.14 4.49
C TYR A 102 -5.50 -17.69 4.05
N VAL A 103 -5.59 -18.34 2.88
CA VAL A 103 -6.87 -18.92 2.42
C VAL A 103 -7.27 -20.18 3.20
N GLU A 104 -6.29 -20.89 3.77
CA GLU A 104 -6.50 -22.03 4.68
C GLU A 104 -6.79 -21.59 6.13
N ASN A 105 -6.79 -20.27 6.40
CA ASN A 105 -6.99 -19.64 7.71
C ASN A 105 -5.90 -19.93 8.77
N ASP A 106 -4.71 -20.34 8.33
CA ASP A 106 -3.52 -20.42 9.18
C ASP A 106 -2.79 -19.06 9.16
N PHE A 107 -3.30 -18.13 9.97
CA PHE A 107 -2.84 -16.73 9.98
C PHE A 107 -1.45 -16.55 10.59
N GLU A 108 -1.07 -17.37 11.57
CA GLU A 108 0.25 -17.34 12.18
C GLU A 108 1.31 -17.77 11.16
N LEU A 109 1.08 -18.89 10.47
CA LEU A 109 1.99 -19.35 9.43
C LEU A 109 1.96 -18.43 8.20
N ALA A 110 0.82 -17.80 7.87
CA ALA A 110 0.76 -16.78 6.83
C ALA A 110 1.66 -15.59 7.17
N GLU A 111 1.61 -15.09 8.40
CA GLU A 111 2.48 -14.00 8.87
C GLU A 111 3.96 -14.39 8.81
N GLU A 112 4.31 -15.57 9.29
CA GLU A 112 5.70 -16.05 9.26
C GLU A 112 6.26 -16.06 7.84
N ASN A 113 5.48 -16.58 6.88
CA ASN A 113 5.91 -16.61 5.48
C ASN A 113 5.97 -15.20 4.86
N ILE A 114 5.08 -14.28 5.26
CA ILE A 114 5.16 -12.88 4.82
C ILE A 114 6.47 -12.24 5.30
N ASN A 115 6.85 -12.45 6.56
CA ASN A 115 8.11 -11.92 7.10
C ASN A 115 9.32 -12.47 6.33
N ARG A 116 9.35 -13.78 6.05
CA ARG A 116 10.41 -14.39 5.24
C ARG A 116 10.46 -13.86 3.81
N ALA A 117 9.31 -13.57 3.21
CA ALA A 117 9.21 -12.95 1.90
C ALA A 117 9.78 -11.52 1.89
N ILE A 118 9.49 -10.73 2.94
CA ILE A 118 10.03 -9.38 3.15
C ILE A 118 11.55 -9.43 3.33
N ASP A 119 12.07 -10.30 4.20
CA ASP A 119 13.51 -10.44 4.43
C ASP A 119 14.26 -10.77 3.13
N SER A 120 13.70 -11.67 2.33
CA SER A 120 14.27 -12.04 1.04
C SER A 120 14.19 -10.88 0.04
N ALA A 121 13.11 -10.10 0.06
CA ALA A 121 12.98 -8.91 -0.79
C ALA A 121 14.01 -7.84 -0.41
N LEU A 122 14.24 -7.60 0.89
CA LEU A 122 15.26 -6.68 1.39
C LEU A 122 16.66 -7.07 0.89
N ILE A 123 16.98 -8.37 0.87
CA ILE A 123 18.25 -8.85 0.33
C ILE A 123 18.32 -8.62 -1.18
N GLN A 124 17.30 -9.02 -1.94
CA GLN A 124 17.25 -8.87 -3.40
C GLN A 124 17.33 -7.40 -3.84
N SER A 125 16.78 -6.48 -3.06
CA SER A 125 16.82 -5.04 -3.34
C SER A 125 18.23 -4.45 -3.37
N ASN A 126 19.23 -5.11 -2.79
CA ASN A 126 20.62 -4.65 -2.93
C ASN A 126 21.16 -4.86 -4.35
N ALA A 127 20.68 -5.89 -5.06
CA ALA A 127 21.06 -6.17 -6.44
C ALA A 127 20.10 -5.52 -7.45
N PHE A 128 18.81 -5.45 -7.10
CA PHE A 128 17.77 -4.86 -7.94
C PHE A 128 16.89 -3.93 -7.09
N PRO A 129 17.26 -2.64 -6.95
CA PRO A 129 16.56 -1.68 -6.09
C PRO A 129 15.04 -1.60 -6.28
N TYR A 130 14.60 -1.75 -7.53
CA TYR A 130 13.17 -1.76 -7.89
C TYR A 130 12.37 -2.87 -7.18
N PHE A 131 13.03 -3.95 -6.75
CA PHE A 131 12.42 -5.05 -6.01
C PHE A 131 11.87 -4.64 -4.65
N SER A 132 12.29 -3.50 -4.11
CA SER A 132 11.82 -3.02 -2.80
C SER A 132 10.31 -2.75 -2.77
N ILE A 133 9.66 -2.55 -3.91
CA ILE A 133 8.19 -2.48 -4.02
C ILE A 133 7.53 -3.76 -3.47
N ILE A 134 8.16 -4.93 -3.58
CA ILE A 134 7.65 -6.19 -3.03
C ILE A 134 7.51 -6.13 -1.51
N ILE A 135 8.38 -5.38 -0.82
CA ILE A 135 8.28 -5.16 0.63
C ILE A 135 6.93 -4.49 0.97
N GLY A 136 6.53 -3.49 0.19
CA GLY A 136 5.22 -2.82 0.32
C GLY A 136 4.04 -3.76 0.09
N GLU A 137 4.10 -4.60 -0.95
CA GLU A 137 3.05 -5.57 -1.26
C GLU A 137 2.90 -6.64 -0.18
N GLN A 138 4.02 -7.15 0.35
CA GLN A 138 3.98 -8.16 1.41
C GLN A 138 3.53 -7.55 2.75
N SER A 139 3.94 -6.32 3.06
CA SER A 139 3.43 -5.59 4.23
C SER A 139 1.92 -5.37 4.15
N LEU A 140 1.38 -5.08 2.96
CA LEU A 140 -0.07 -5.03 2.72
C LEU A 140 -0.77 -6.38 2.96
N ASN A 141 -0.13 -7.49 2.58
CA ASN A 141 -0.65 -8.81 2.92
C ASN A 141 -0.65 -9.04 4.44
N LYS A 142 0.38 -8.58 5.15
CA LYS A 142 0.47 -8.65 6.61
C LYS A 142 -0.66 -7.86 7.28
N ILE A 143 -0.91 -6.64 6.80
CA ILE A 143 -2.03 -5.79 7.24
C ILE A 143 -3.37 -6.50 7.03
N ARG A 144 -3.55 -7.21 5.91
CA ARG A 144 -4.79 -7.99 5.66
C ARG A 144 -4.94 -9.15 6.66
N VAL A 145 -3.85 -9.85 7.00
CA VAL A 145 -3.86 -10.89 8.05
C VAL A 145 -4.27 -10.28 9.39
N PHE A 146 -3.63 -9.20 9.82
CA PHE A 146 -3.93 -8.51 11.08
C PHE A 146 -5.34 -7.93 11.14
N ALA A 147 -5.82 -7.36 10.03
CA ALA A 147 -7.19 -6.91 9.92
C ALA A 147 -8.16 -8.10 10.03
N ARG A 148 -7.85 -9.26 9.45
CA ARG A 148 -8.69 -10.47 9.53
C ARG A 148 -8.80 -11.02 10.95
N THR A 149 -7.71 -10.97 11.71
CA THR A 149 -7.67 -11.36 13.13
C THR A 149 -8.12 -10.25 14.08
N LYS A 150 -8.50 -9.07 13.56
CA LYS A 150 -8.96 -7.89 14.30
C LYS A 150 -7.94 -7.36 15.31
N ASN A 151 -6.64 -7.55 15.03
CA ASN A 151 -5.58 -7.02 15.88
C ASN A 151 -5.23 -5.58 15.48
N GLU A 152 -5.88 -4.62 16.14
CA GLU A 152 -5.77 -3.18 15.84
C GLU A 152 -4.36 -2.63 16.00
N GLU A 153 -3.68 -3.00 17.08
CA GLU A 153 -2.32 -2.55 17.34
C GLU A 153 -1.35 -3.03 16.26
N LEU A 154 -1.48 -4.30 15.83
CA LEU A 154 -0.57 -4.87 14.83
C LEU A 154 -0.76 -4.27 13.43
N TYR A 155 -2.00 -4.07 12.96
CA TYR A 155 -2.16 -3.43 11.64
C TYR A 155 -1.79 -1.95 11.67
N LYS A 156 -2.01 -1.23 12.79
CA LYS A 156 -1.55 0.17 12.93
C LYS A 156 -0.04 0.26 12.85
N ALA A 157 0.66 -0.54 13.66
CA ALA A 157 2.11 -0.60 13.69
C ALA A 157 2.70 -0.95 12.32
N GLU A 158 2.08 -1.89 11.60
CA GLU A 158 2.57 -2.27 10.26
C GLU A 158 2.35 -1.18 9.22
N VAL A 159 1.20 -0.49 9.23
CA VAL A 159 0.95 0.66 8.33
C VAL A 159 1.93 1.80 8.61
N LEU A 160 2.15 2.12 9.88
CA LEU A 160 3.15 3.10 10.32
C LEU A 160 4.54 2.74 9.78
N ARG A 161 4.98 1.51 10.03
CA ARG A 161 6.30 1.00 9.63
C ARG A 161 6.52 1.10 8.13
N ILE A 162 5.56 0.65 7.32
CA ILE A 162 5.76 0.60 5.86
C ILE A 162 5.64 1.98 5.21
N ILE A 163 4.79 2.88 5.72
CA ILE A 163 4.78 4.27 5.24
C ILE A 163 6.09 4.97 5.61
N ALA A 164 6.57 4.78 6.85
CA ALA A 164 7.84 5.37 7.28
C ALA A 164 9.04 4.88 6.44
N PHE A 165 9.02 3.61 6.04
CA PHE A 165 10.03 3.04 5.15
C PHE A 165 10.08 3.75 3.80
N PHE A 166 8.97 3.86 3.09
CA PHE A 166 8.97 4.45 1.74
C PHE A 166 9.01 5.98 1.72
N MET A 167 8.49 6.65 2.76
CA MET A 167 8.40 8.11 2.79
C MET A 167 9.60 8.78 3.46
N PHE A 168 10.13 8.17 4.52
CA PHE A 168 11.17 8.77 5.37
C PHE A 168 12.46 7.93 5.40
N ASN A 169 12.56 6.89 4.57
CA ASN A 169 13.69 5.95 4.55
C ASN A 169 13.99 5.43 5.96
N LYS A 170 12.96 5.03 6.71
CA LYS A 170 13.12 4.48 8.06
C LYS A 170 12.91 2.98 8.08
N HIS A 171 13.88 2.26 8.63
CA HIS A 171 13.80 0.83 8.78
C HIS A 171 14.42 0.44 10.13
N GLU A 172 13.86 -0.59 10.79
CA GLU A 172 14.38 -1.09 12.08
C GLU A 172 15.81 -1.63 11.98
N ASN A 173 16.16 -2.15 10.80
CA ASN A 173 17.50 -2.56 10.45
C ASN A 173 18.18 -1.49 9.59
N GLU A 174 19.15 -0.79 10.17
CA GLU A 174 19.93 0.30 9.53
C GLU A 174 20.60 -0.13 8.21
N ARG A 175 20.93 -1.42 8.04
CA ARG A 175 21.50 -1.94 6.78
C ARG A 175 20.58 -1.72 5.59
N TYR A 176 19.28 -1.66 5.83
CA TYR A 176 18.25 -1.58 4.79
C TYR A 176 17.61 -0.19 4.67
N LYS A 177 18.06 0.77 5.48
CA LYS A 177 17.51 2.12 5.54
C LYS A 177 17.43 2.82 4.18
N ASN A 178 18.48 2.68 3.37
CA ASN A 178 18.60 3.37 2.09
C ASN A 178 18.01 2.59 0.91
N ILE A 179 17.42 1.40 1.15
CA ILE A 179 16.83 0.61 0.05
C ILE A 179 15.72 1.40 -0.64
N ALA A 180 14.79 1.98 0.13
CA ALA A 180 13.70 2.76 -0.43
C ALA A 180 14.22 4.04 -1.11
N GLU A 181 15.29 4.65 -0.60
CA GLU A 181 15.85 5.91 -1.10
C GLU A 181 16.22 5.84 -2.58
N THR A 182 16.75 4.69 -3.00
CA THR A 182 17.21 4.46 -4.38
C THR A 182 16.08 4.27 -5.41
N LEU A 183 14.83 4.15 -4.97
CA LEU A 183 13.69 4.09 -5.90
C LEU A 183 13.43 5.45 -6.55
N PRO A 184 13.05 5.48 -7.85
CA PRO A 184 12.54 6.69 -8.48
C PRO A 184 11.35 7.27 -7.73
N LEU A 185 11.27 8.61 -7.64
CA LEU A 185 10.21 9.31 -6.91
C LEU A 185 8.80 8.88 -7.36
N ILE A 186 8.59 8.68 -8.66
CA ILE A 186 7.30 8.23 -9.20
C ILE A 186 6.88 6.85 -8.68
N ASP A 187 7.83 5.93 -8.52
CA ASP A 187 7.58 4.59 -7.99
C ASP A 187 7.30 4.64 -6.49
N LYS A 188 8.04 5.45 -5.72
CA LYS A 188 7.78 5.72 -4.30
C LYS A 188 6.37 6.30 -4.09
N GLN A 189 5.99 7.30 -4.88
CA GLN A 189 4.65 7.89 -4.83
C GLN A 189 3.57 6.86 -5.19
N GLY A 190 3.82 6.04 -6.20
CA GLY A 190 2.93 4.96 -6.61
C GLY A 190 2.69 3.93 -5.49
N ILE A 191 3.76 3.42 -4.88
CA ILE A 191 3.65 2.42 -3.82
C ILE A 191 3.06 3.01 -2.53
N LEU A 192 3.40 4.25 -2.16
CA LEU A 192 2.77 4.93 -1.01
C LEU A 192 1.26 5.10 -1.20
N LYS A 193 0.82 5.53 -2.39
CA LYS A 193 -0.62 5.59 -2.74
C LYS A 193 -1.28 4.22 -2.62
N HIS A 194 -0.62 3.18 -3.13
CA HIS A 194 -1.11 1.80 -3.06
C HIS A 194 -1.24 1.32 -1.61
N ILE A 195 -0.21 1.52 -0.80
CA ILE A 195 -0.18 1.16 0.63
C ILE A 195 -1.32 1.84 1.37
N ILE A 196 -1.43 3.17 1.28
CA ILE A 196 -2.42 3.96 2.03
C ILE A 196 -3.83 3.52 1.64
N ASN A 197 -4.12 3.44 0.33
CA ASN A 197 -5.46 3.10 -0.15
C ASN A 197 -5.86 1.66 0.21
N ASN A 198 -4.96 0.69 0.04
CA ASN A 198 -5.28 -0.71 0.28
C ASN A 198 -5.33 -1.06 1.76
N SER A 199 -4.51 -0.41 2.59
CA SER A 199 -4.58 -0.55 4.05
C SER A 199 -5.92 -0.03 4.57
N TYR A 200 -6.36 1.14 4.07
CA TYR A 200 -7.67 1.70 4.42
C TYR A 200 -8.80 0.73 4.07
N ILE A 201 -8.79 0.18 2.86
CA ILE A 201 -9.81 -0.78 2.41
C ILE A 201 -9.77 -2.08 3.24
N ALA A 202 -8.58 -2.59 3.56
CA ALA A 202 -8.43 -3.81 4.36
C ALA A 202 -9.01 -3.63 5.78
N ILE A 203 -8.69 -2.51 6.43
CA ILE A 203 -9.18 -2.16 7.76
C ILE A 203 -10.69 -1.91 7.72
N LEU A 204 -11.18 -1.13 6.75
CA LEU A 204 -12.61 -0.86 6.58
C LEU A 204 -13.43 -2.14 6.39
N LYS A 205 -12.94 -3.09 5.58
CA LYS A 205 -13.61 -4.38 5.38
C LYS A 205 -13.68 -5.22 6.65
N SER A 206 -12.70 -5.09 7.53
CA SER A 206 -12.67 -5.82 8.82
C SER A 206 -13.58 -5.17 9.86
N LEU A 207 -13.52 -3.85 10.00
CA LEU A 207 -14.26 -3.11 11.01
C LEU A 207 -15.72 -2.84 10.62
N GLN A 208 -16.00 -2.70 9.32
CA GLN A 208 -17.28 -2.24 8.78
C GLN A 208 -17.74 -0.89 9.36
N ASP A 209 -16.78 -0.07 9.80
CA ASP A 209 -17.00 1.23 10.41
C ASP A 209 -16.05 2.25 9.78
N GLU A 210 -16.62 3.11 8.95
CA GLU A 210 -15.91 4.16 8.22
C GLU A 210 -15.33 5.23 9.15
N LYS A 211 -16.10 5.65 10.15
CA LYS A 211 -15.68 6.67 11.12
C LYS A 211 -14.52 6.14 11.95
N LYS A 212 -14.61 4.91 12.46
CA LYS A 212 -13.50 4.28 13.20
C LYS A 212 -12.27 4.09 12.32
N THR A 213 -12.43 3.64 11.08
CA THR A 213 -11.30 3.49 10.14
C THR A 213 -10.60 4.83 9.90
N ARG A 214 -11.36 5.92 9.75
CA ARG A 214 -10.80 7.26 9.61
C ARG A 214 -9.99 7.68 10.84
N LEU A 215 -10.53 7.50 12.04
CA LEU A 215 -9.83 7.81 13.30
C LEU A 215 -8.49 7.06 13.41
N ILE A 216 -8.45 5.78 13.00
CA ILE A 216 -7.22 4.99 12.96
C ILE A 216 -6.18 5.62 12.03
N PHE A 217 -6.59 6.03 10.82
CA PHE A 217 -5.66 6.66 9.89
C PHE A 217 -5.19 8.04 10.36
N GLN A 218 -6.04 8.80 11.05
CA GLN A 218 -5.60 10.04 11.70
C GLN A 218 -4.51 9.79 12.73
N GLN A 219 -4.69 8.79 13.61
CA GLN A 219 -3.68 8.40 14.60
C GLN A 219 -2.36 8.04 13.92
N ILE A 220 -2.40 7.21 12.88
CA ILE A 220 -1.23 6.81 12.08
C ILE A 220 -0.52 8.04 11.51
N PHE A 221 -1.23 8.96 10.86
CA PHE A 221 -0.59 10.13 10.24
C PHE A 221 -0.05 11.12 11.26
N ASN A 222 -0.74 11.31 12.39
CA ASN A 222 -0.26 12.16 13.49
C ASN A 222 1.04 11.61 14.06
N GLU A 223 1.09 10.30 14.30
CA GLU A 223 2.28 9.63 14.82
C GLU A 223 3.44 9.70 13.82
N LEU A 224 3.19 9.47 12.52
CA LEU A 224 4.20 9.66 11.48
C LEU A 224 4.77 11.08 11.46
N ILE A 225 3.95 12.11 11.66
CA ILE A 225 4.43 13.49 11.69
C ILE A 225 5.28 13.78 12.94
N GLN A 226 4.87 13.27 14.09
CA GLN A 226 5.59 13.49 15.35
C GLN A 226 6.95 12.78 15.38
N GLN A 227 7.04 11.59 14.79
CA GLN A 227 8.24 10.75 14.87
C GLN A 227 9.30 11.06 13.81
N ASN A 228 8.97 11.81 12.76
CA ASN A 228 9.84 12.00 11.60
C ASN A 228 10.22 13.47 11.42
N GLU A 229 11.53 13.74 11.36
CA GLU A 229 12.03 15.05 10.97
C GLU A 229 11.59 15.37 9.53
N PHE A 230 11.26 16.64 9.30
CA PHE A 230 10.71 17.09 8.04
C PHE A 230 11.78 17.12 6.95
N SER A 231 11.91 16.02 6.23
CA SER A 231 12.67 15.94 4.99
C SER A 231 12.06 14.88 4.09
N GLY A 232 11.66 15.26 2.88
CA GLY A 232 11.19 14.28 1.90
C GLY A 232 10.76 14.91 0.58
N GLU A 233 10.95 14.16 -0.50
CA GLU A 233 10.53 14.50 -1.87
C GLU A 233 9.00 14.36 -2.06
N HIS A 234 8.27 14.00 -1.00
CA HIS A 234 6.83 13.69 -0.98
C HIS A 234 5.99 14.85 -0.40
N GLU A 235 6.26 16.08 -0.85
CA GLU A 235 5.67 17.30 -0.31
C GLU A 235 4.14 17.24 -0.19
N ASN A 236 3.44 16.82 -1.25
CA ASN A 236 1.98 16.77 -1.27
C ASN A 236 1.41 15.79 -0.23
N LEU A 237 2.04 14.63 -0.08
CA LEU A 237 1.65 13.62 0.89
C LEU A 237 1.89 14.13 2.32
N LEU A 238 3.03 14.76 2.57
CA LEU A 238 3.37 15.35 3.85
C LEU A 238 2.40 16.47 4.22
N ILE A 239 2.05 17.32 3.27
CA ILE A 239 1.06 18.39 3.43
C ILE A 239 -0.31 17.81 3.79
N ALA A 240 -0.77 16.78 3.08
CA ALA A 240 -2.06 16.14 3.39
C ALA A 240 -2.07 15.50 4.78
N MET A 241 -0.99 14.82 5.17
CA MET A 241 -0.85 14.27 6.52
C MET A 241 -0.85 15.39 7.57
N ARG A 242 -0.17 16.51 7.32
CA ARG A 242 -0.15 17.67 8.23
C ARG A 242 -1.52 18.28 8.39
N CYS A 243 -2.26 18.41 7.29
CA CYS A 243 -3.65 18.85 7.33
C CYS A 243 -4.49 17.96 8.24
N ILE A 244 -4.29 16.64 8.18
CA ILE A 244 -4.95 15.68 9.08
C ILE A 244 -4.51 15.89 10.55
N ALA A 245 -3.23 16.10 10.81
CA ALA A 245 -2.75 16.37 12.17
C ALA A 245 -3.29 17.66 12.76
N LYS A 246 -3.65 18.63 11.92
CA LYS A 246 -4.21 19.93 12.32
C LYS A 246 -5.73 19.93 12.47
N ILE A 247 -6.45 18.82 12.31
CA ILE A 247 -7.93 18.83 12.30
C ILE A 247 -8.54 19.52 13.53
N GLU A 248 -7.94 19.33 14.71
CA GLU A 248 -8.40 19.93 15.97
C GLU A 248 -7.86 21.35 16.21
N ASP A 249 -6.89 21.81 15.42
CA ASP A 249 -6.26 23.13 15.57
C ASP A 249 -7.17 24.25 15.03
N GLU A 250 -7.02 25.45 15.59
CA GLU A 250 -7.76 26.65 15.14
C GLU A 250 -7.39 27.06 13.71
N ASP A 251 -6.15 26.82 13.28
CA ASP A 251 -5.62 27.18 11.96
C ASP A 251 -5.86 26.11 10.87
N PHE A 252 -6.61 25.04 11.18
CA PHE A 252 -6.92 23.97 10.23
C PHE A 252 -7.46 24.47 8.88
N LEU A 253 -8.42 25.39 8.93
CA LEU A 253 -9.12 25.87 7.74
C LEU A 253 -8.21 26.75 6.88
N ASP A 254 -7.38 27.57 7.51
CA ASP A 254 -6.35 28.36 6.83
C ASP A 254 -5.35 27.43 6.14
N PHE A 255 -4.84 26.44 6.87
CA PHE A 255 -3.90 25.46 6.34
C PHE A 255 -4.50 24.68 5.17
N LEU A 256 -5.73 24.16 5.30
CA LEU A 256 -6.43 23.45 4.24
C LEU A 256 -6.63 24.34 3.01
N ASN A 257 -7.02 25.60 3.21
CA ASN A 257 -7.26 26.52 2.12
C ASN A 257 -5.97 26.85 1.34
N GLU A 258 -4.89 27.17 2.05
CA GLU A 258 -3.58 27.47 1.46
C GLU A 258 -3.01 26.28 0.68
N ASN A 259 -3.21 25.07 1.20
CA ASN A 259 -2.55 23.87 0.69
C ASN A 259 -3.47 22.94 -0.13
N PHE A 260 -4.68 23.39 -0.48
CA PHE A 260 -5.68 22.54 -1.14
C PHE A 260 -5.18 21.93 -2.46
N SER A 261 -4.35 22.64 -3.21
CA SER A 261 -3.76 22.17 -4.48
C SER A 261 -2.91 20.92 -4.31
N ASP A 262 -2.16 20.85 -3.22
CA ASP A 262 -1.26 19.74 -2.95
C ASP A 262 -2.04 18.59 -2.34
N ILE A 263 -3.00 18.91 -1.46
CA ILE A 263 -3.94 17.94 -0.90
C ILE A 263 -4.72 17.25 -2.01
N LYS A 264 -5.32 17.97 -2.97
CA LYS A 264 -6.12 17.34 -4.04
C LYS A 264 -5.32 16.38 -4.92
N SER A 265 -4.00 16.54 -4.98
CA SER A 265 -3.09 15.67 -5.74
C SER A 265 -2.58 14.46 -4.96
N SER A 266 -2.94 14.35 -3.68
CA SER A 266 -2.56 13.25 -2.78
C SER A 266 -3.38 11.98 -3.02
N PRO A 267 -3.00 10.82 -2.43
CA PRO A 267 -3.80 9.60 -2.48
C PRO A 267 -5.27 9.84 -2.14
N GLN A 268 -6.19 9.30 -2.95
CA GLN A 268 -7.63 9.53 -2.83
C GLN A 268 -8.17 9.30 -1.41
N LYS A 269 -7.68 8.29 -0.68
CA LYS A 269 -8.12 8.04 0.70
C LYS A 269 -7.67 9.12 1.69
N LEU A 270 -6.51 9.75 1.49
CA LEU A 270 -6.11 10.92 2.27
C LEU A 270 -6.99 12.12 1.99
N VAL A 271 -7.26 12.39 0.70
CA VAL A 271 -8.16 13.47 0.30
C VAL A 271 -9.56 13.26 0.90
N LYS A 272 -10.06 12.02 0.84
CA LYS A 272 -11.31 11.63 1.49
C LYS A 272 -11.30 11.96 2.98
N ILE A 273 -10.28 11.53 3.73
CA ILE A 273 -10.16 11.77 5.17
C ILE A 273 -10.17 13.28 5.45
N VAL A 274 -9.37 14.07 4.73
CA VAL A 274 -9.31 15.53 4.92
C VAL A 274 -10.69 16.17 4.67
N ILE A 275 -11.36 15.83 3.57
CA ILE A 275 -12.66 16.41 3.21
C ILE A 275 -13.75 15.99 4.21
N GLU A 276 -13.79 14.72 4.64
CA GLU A 276 -14.76 14.29 5.66
C GLU A 276 -14.56 15.02 6.99
N ASN A 277 -13.32 15.24 7.42
CA ASN A 277 -13.07 16.00 8.64
C ASN A 277 -13.40 17.48 8.50
N TYR A 278 -13.16 18.05 7.32
CA TYR A 278 -13.66 19.39 7.01
C TYR A 278 -15.19 19.44 7.15
N LEU A 279 -15.91 18.52 6.48
CA LEU A 279 -17.38 18.46 6.52
C LEU A 279 -17.94 18.23 7.93
N ASP A 280 -17.27 17.40 8.75
CA ASP A 280 -17.61 17.18 10.15
C ASP A 280 -17.37 18.44 10.99
N LYS A 281 -16.25 19.16 10.78
CA LYS A 281 -15.89 20.38 11.52
C LYS A 281 -16.80 21.56 11.17
N VAL A 282 -17.19 21.68 9.90
CA VAL A 282 -18.20 22.66 9.48
C VAL A 282 -19.63 22.15 9.67
N SER A 283 -19.77 20.94 10.23
CA SER A 283 -20.99 20.23 10.60
C SER A 283 -22.21 20.71 9.82
N ILE A 284 -22.19 20.52 8.50
CA ILE A 284 -23.39 20.54 7.65
C ILE A 284 -24.16 21.88 7.71
N THR A 285 -23.62 22.94 7.13
CA THR A 285 -24.14 24.32 7.25
C THR A 285 -25.43 24.63 6.45
N ASN A 286 -25.94 23.72 5.60
CA ASN A 286 -27.26 23.76 4.94
C ASN A 286 -27.33 22.60 3.92
N ASN A 287 -27.44 21.36 4.41
CA ASN A 287 -27.29 20.16 3.55
C ASN A 287 -28.16 20.16 2.28
N GLN A 288 -29.33 20.81 2.30
CA GLN A 288 -30.23 20.82 1.14
C GLN A 288 -29.65 21.57 -0.09
N GLU A 289 -29.01 22.74 0.09
CA GLU A 289 -28.48 23.50 -1.06
C GLU A 289 -27.28 22.81 -1.70
N LEU A 290 -26.42 22.19 -0.88
CA LEU A 290 -25.22 21.47 -1.35
C LEU A 290 -25.54 20.09 -1.94
N VAL A 291 -26.53 19.37 -1.39
CA VAL A 291 -27.04 18.11 -1.96
C VAL A 291 -27.68 18.35 -3.34
N ASN A 292 -28.29 19.52 -3.54
CA ASN A 292 -28.86 19.91 -4.83
C ASN A 292 -27.81 20.35 -5.86
N ASP A 293 -26.57 20.59 -5.46
CA ASP A 293 -25.46 20.84 -6.39
C ASP A 293 -24.96 19.49 -6.94
N GLU A 294 -25.33 19.20 -8.19
CA GLU A 294 -24.99 17.94 -8.87
C GLU A 294 -23.47 17.73 -9.01
N GLU A 295 -22.71 18.80 -9.26
CA GLU A 295 -21.26 18.70 -9.46
C GLU A 295 -20.57 18.39 -8.14
N PHE A 296 -20.91 19.12 -7.08
CA PHE A 296 -20.40 18.87 -5.73
C PHE A 296 -20.72 17.44 -5.26
N THR A 297 -21.99 17.03 -5.40
CA THR A 297 -22.45 15.69 -5.00
C THR A 297 -21.78 14.59 -5.80
N LYS A 298 -21.56 14.78 -7.11
CA LYS A 298 -20.84 13.81 -7.96
C LYS A 298 -19.38 13.64 -7.51
N LYS A 299 -18.72 14.72 -7.11
CA LYS A 299 -17.33 14.67 -6.62
C LYS A 299 -17.23 13.98 -5.26
N LEU A 300 -18.13 14.27 -4.33
CA LEU A 300 -18.21 13.56 -3.06
C LEU A 300 -18.47 12.06 -3.25
N LYS A 301 -19.38 11.68 -4.16
CA LYS A 301 -19.59 10.27 -4.53
C LYS A 301 -18.33 9.61 -5.10
N THR A 302 -17.56 10.32 -5.91
CA THR A 302 -16.29 9.82 -6.47
C THR A 302 -15.26 9.57 -5.35
N LEU A 303 -15.27 10.39 -4.30
CA LEU A 303 -14.48 10.20 -3.09
C LEU A 303 -15.00 9.08 -2.19
N GLY A 304 -16.21 8.55 -2.47
CA GLY A 304 -16.91 7.62 -1.60
C GLY A 304 -17.44 8.27 -0.32
N ILE A 305 -17.68 9.58 -0.33
CA ILE A 305 -18.28 10.34 0.77
C ILE A 305 -19.79 10.33 0.53
N THR A 306 -20.55 10.00 1.58
CA THR A 306 -22.02 10.04 1.57
C THR A 306 -22.48 11.19 2.45
N ILE A 307 -23.30 12.08 1.90
CA ILE A 307 -23.91 13.25 2.56
C ILE A 307 -25.42 13.05 2.70
#